data_AF-A0A1L8E5J8-F1
#
_entry.id   AF-A0A1L8E5J8-F1
#
_cell.length_a   1.000
_cell.length_b   1.000
_cell.length_c   1.000
_cell.angle_alpha   90.00
_cell.angle_beta   90.00
_cell.angle_gamma   90.00
#
_symmetry.space_group_name_H-M   'P 1'
#
loop_
_entity.id
_entity.type
_entity.pdbx_description
1 polymer ?
#
loop_
_entity_poly.entity_id
_entity_poly.type
_entity_poly.pdbx_seq_one_letter_code
_entity_poly.pdbx_strand_id
1 'polypeptide(L)'
;MEAPSTKDYPTMGKDFINELASFDTTKMKDVNTQEKIIMPTAEDVQFEKREASLFQGIQSFDQAKLKHAETKEKNPLPDQDVIQQEKGVQQLISGIENFDQGKLKHTETCEKNILPTKDVIDEEKNTP
;
A
#
# COMPACT_ATOMS: atom_id res chain seq x y z
N MET A 1 -16.85 29.84 20.25
CA MET A 1 -16.30 29.89 21.62
C MET A 1 -15.86 31.31 21.84
N GLU A 2 -16.47 32.02 22.81
CA GLU A 2 -16.10 33.40 23.12
C GLU A 2 -14.70 33.44 23.77
N ALA A 3 -13.90 34.44 23.43
CA ALA A 3 -12.59 34.61 24.03
C ALA A 3 -12.75 35.05 25.50
N PRO A 4 -11.94 34.49 26.44
CA PRO A 4 -12.03 34.85 27.85
C PRO A 4 -11.78 36.35 28.07
N SER A 5 -12.57 36.94 28.97
CA SER A 5 -12.50 38.36 29.32
C SER A 5 -11.31 38.63 30.24
N THR A 6 -10.83 39.87 30.32
CA THR A 6 -9.66 40.23 31.14
C THR A 6 -9.84 39.94 32.64
N LYS A 7 -11.09 39.74 33.09
CA LYS A 7 -11.44 39.36 34.47
C LYS A 7 -11.27 37.87 34.76
N ASP A 8 -11.16 37.04 33.73
CA ASP A 8 -11.08 35.59 33.85
C ASP A 8 -9.63 35.09 34.01
N TYR A 9 -8.65 35.98 33.86
CA TYR A 9 -7.25 35.65 34.05
C TYR A 9 -6.84 35.76 35.53
N PRO A 10 -5.96 34.87 36.03
CA PRO A 10 -5.43 34.97 37.38
C PRO A 10 -4.73 36.32 37.58
N THR A 11 -5.12 37.03 38.64
CA THR A 11 -4.53 38.32 39.00
C THR A 11 -3.33 38.12 39.91
N MET A 12 -2.25 38.86 39.65
CA MET A 12 -1.05 38.84 40.48
C MET A 12 -1.25 39.73 41.71
N GLY A 13 -0.61 39.37 42.82
CA GLY A 13 -0.64 40.18 44.05
C GLY A 13 -0.09 41.59 43.81
N LYS A 14 -0.67 42.59 44.48
CA LYS A 14 -0.30 44.00 44.33
C LYS A 14 1.19 44.25 44.58
N ASP A 15 1.79 43.48 45.50
CA ASP A 15 3.21 43.61 45.84
C ASP A 15 4.11 43.21 44.68
N PHE A 16 3.78 42.12 43.97
CA PHE A 16 4.50 41.69 42.77
C PHE A 16 4.37 42.69 41.62
N ILE A 17 3.19 43.29 41.46
CA ILE A 17 2.94 44.34 40.46
C ILE A 17 3.79 45.57 40.77
N ASN A 18 3.90 45.97 42.03
CA ASN A 18 4.72 47.11 42.45
C ASN A 18 6.21 46.86 42.29
N GLU A 19 6.67 45.64 42.58
CA GLU A 19 8.06 45.22 42.38
C GLU A 19 8.43 45.22 40.89
N LEU A 20 7.56 44.71 40.02
CA LEU A 20 7.73 44.79 38.57
C LEU A 20 7.72 46.24 38.07
N ALA A 21 6.83 47.08 38.58
CA ALA A 21 6.75 48.49 38.21
C ALA A 21 7.99 49.29 38.64
N SER A 22 8.67 48.84 39.70
CA SER A 22 9.89 49.46 40.24
C SER A 22 11.16 48.70 39.82
N PHE A 23 11.04 47.75 38.89
CA PHE A 23 12.14 46.90 38.50
C PHE A 23 13.22 47.72 37.82
N ASP A 24 14.41 47.69 38.41
CA ASP A 24 15.57 48.42 37.94
C ASP A 24 16.34 47.57 36.92
N THR A 25 16.12 47.87 35.64
CA THR A 25 16.78 47.19 34.53
C THR A 25 18.30 47.36 34.54
N THR A 26 18.84 48.35 35.27
CA THR A 26 20.30 48.55 35.40
C THR A 26 20.97 47.48 36.27
N LYS A 27 20.18 46.74 37.07
CA LYS A 27 20.68 45.62 37.89
C LYS A 27 20.76 44.31 37.10
N MET A 28 20.27 44.28 35.86
CA MET A 28 20.47 43.13 34.98
C MET A 28 21.94 43.08 34.58
N LYS A 29 22.52 41.88 34.62
CA LYS A 29 23.87 41.67 34.10
C LYS A 29 23.83 41.78 32.58
N ASP A 30 24.75 42.55 32.02
CA ASP A 30 24.97 42.53 30.57
C ASP A 30 25.39 41.12 30.17
N VAL A 31 24.59 40.51 29.30
CA VAL A 31 24.92 39.23 28.67
C VAL A 31 25.25 39.52 27.22
N ASN A 32 26.51 39.27 26.84
CA ASN A 32 26.90 39.37 25.45
C ASN A 32 26.30 38.18 24.67
N THR A 33 25.25 38.42 23.90
CA THR A 33 24.68 37.42 23.01
C THR A 33 25.53 37.32 21.75
N GLN A 34 26.27 36.23 21.59
CA GLN A 34 26.95 35.95 20.33
C GLN A 34 25.94 35.41 19.31
N GLU A 35 25.62 36.21 18.29
CA GLU A 35 24.91 35.72 17.12
C GLU A 35 25.88 34.84 16.32
N LYS A 36 25.57 33.53 16.24
CA LYS A 36 26.41 32.58 15.51
C LYS A 36 26.09 32.65 14.02
N ILE A 37 26.53 33.72 13.36
CA ILE A 37 26.49 33.86 11.90
C ILE A 37 27.62 33.00 11.34
N ILE A 38 27.37 31.70 11.17
CA ILE A 38 28.27 30.83 10.42
C ILE A 38 28.13 31.13 8.93
N MET A 39 29.25 31.49 8.30
CA MET A 39 29.29 31.58 6.85
C MET A 39 29.11 30.16 6.28
N PRO A 40 28.46 30.02 5.11
CA PRO A 40 28.48 28.78 4.36
C PRO A 40 29.92 28.30 4.20
N THR A 41 30.14 27.00 4.38
CA THR A 41 31.45 26.42 4.16
C THR A 41 31.78 26.40 2.68
N ALA A 42 33.06 26.24 2.35
CA ALA A 42 33.47 26.03 0.95
C ALA A 42 32.80 24.76 0.36
N GLU A 43 32.52 23.75 1.18
CA GLU A 43 31.83 22.54 0.76
C GLU A 43 30.37 22.82 0.38
N ASP A 44 29.66 23.62 1.20
CA ASP A 44 28.27 24.01 0.94
C ASP A 44 28.13 24.71 -0.42
N VAL A 45 29.01 25.69 -0.69
CA VAL A 45 29.00 26.44 -1.96
C VAL A 45 29.33 25.55 -3.16
N GLN A 46 30.28 24.62 -3.01
CA GLN A 46 30.64 23.68 -4.08
C GLN A 46 29.50 22.69 -4.36
N PHE A 47 28.81 22.24 -3.32
CA PHE A 47 27.63 21.38 -3.43
C PHE A 47 26.51 22.12 -4.17
N GLU A 48 26.13 23.31 -3.72
CA GLU A 48 25.09 24.12 -4.36
C GLU A 48 25.41 24.42 -5.82
N LYS A 49 26.67 24.75 -6.13
CA LYS A 49 27.10 25.00 -7.51
C LYS A 49 26.97 23.76 -8.40
N ARG A 50 27.27 22.57 -7.86
CA ARG A 50 27.09 21.29 -8.57
C ARG A 50 25.62 21.05 -8.88
N GLU A 51 24.75 21.19 -7.87
CA GLU A 51 23.31 21.00 -8.03
C GLU A 51 22.71 21.99 -9.02
N ALA A 52 23.05 23.28 -8.90
CA ALA A 52 22.59 24.32 -9.83
C ALA A 52 23.02 24.01 -11.28
N SER A 53 24.25 23.54 -11.47
CA SER A 53 24.75 23.15 -12.80
C SER A 53 24.00 21.94 -13.37
N LEU A 54 23.68 20.96 -12.52
CA LEU A 54 22.88 19.79 -12.91
C LEU A 54 21.46 20.20 -13.33
N PHE A 55 20.78 21.01 -12.52
CA PHE A 55 19.44 21.51 -12.83
C PHE A 55 19.42 22.32 -14.13
N GLN A 56 20.40 23.20 -14.33
CA GLN A 56 20.52 23.96 -15.57
C GLN A 56 20.74 23.04 -16.78
N GLY A 57 21.56 22.00 -16.65
CA GLY A 57 21.76 21.00 -17.69
C GLY A 57 20.49 20.24 -18.06
N ILE A 58 19.66 19.90 -17.08
CA ILE A 58 18.36 19.24 -17.28
C ILE A 58 17.35 20.20 -17.92
N GLN A 59 17.26 21.44 -17.43
CA GLN A 59 16.32 22.44 -17.95
C GLN A 59 16.61 22.83 -19.40
N SER A 60 17.90 22.89 -19.76
CA SER A 60 18.35 23.21 -21.12
C SER A 60 18.57 21.98 -21.99
N PHE A 61 18.18 20.80 -21.52
CA PHE A 61 18.37 19.55 -22.24
C PHE A 61 17.56 19.56 -23.54
N ASP A 62 18.27 19.47 -24.66
CA ASP A 62 17.67 19.41 -25.98
C ASP A 62 17.41 17.95 -26.37
N GLN A 63 16.12 17.57 -26.36
CA GLN A 63 15.67 16.23 -26.72
C GLN A 63 16.03 15.86 -28.18
N ALA A 64 16.19 16.85 -29.08
CA ALA A 64 16.57 16.58 -30.47
C ALA A 64 18.01 16.02 -30.60
N LYS A 65 18.83 16.15 -29.55
CA LYS A 65 20.18 15.55 -29.47
C LYS A 65 20.16 14.08 -29.05
N LEU A 66 19.01 13.53 -28.65
CA LEU A 66 18.90 12.10 -28.38
C LEU A 66 19.11 11.32 -29.67
N LYS A 67 19.96 10.29 -29.60
CA LYS A 67 20.15 9.36 -30.72
C LYS A 67 18.87 8.55 -30.92
N HIS A 68 18.51 8.29 -32.16
CA HIS A 68 17.39 7.40 -32.48
C HIS A 68 17.67 6.00 -31.91
N ALA A 69 16.69 5.44 -31.21
CA ALA A 69 16.69 4.07 -30.73
C ALA A 69 15.47 3.34 -31.30
N GLU A 70 15.71 2.24 -32.01
CA GLU A 70 14.65 1.38 -32.54
C GLU A 70 14.16 0.43 -31.43
N THR A 71 13.01 0.74 -30.83
CA THR A 71 12.38 -0.14 -29.84
C THR A 71 11.47 -1.15 -30.55
N LYS A 72 11.79 -2.44 -30.44
CA LYS A 72 10.94 -3.53 -30.95
C LYS A 72 10.00 -4.02 -29.84
N GLU A 73 8.83 -3.42 -29.75
CA GLU A 73 7.75 -3.95 -28.91
C GLU A 73 7.20 -5.23 -29.53
N LYS A 74 7.33 -6.36 -28.83
CA LYS A 74 6.79 -7.65 -29.27
C LYS A 74 5.42 -7.83 -28.63
N ASN A 75 4.37 -7.58 -29.42
CA ASN A 75 3.00 -7.97 -29.09
C ASN A 75 2.55 -9.07 -30.07
N PRO A 76 3.06 -10.31 -29.96
CA PRO A 76 2.62 -11.40 -30.82
C PRO A 76 1.15 -11.70 -30.54
N LEU A 77 0.39 -11.94 -31.61
CA LEU A 77 -0.95 -12.52 -31.48
C LEU A 77 -0.82 -13.94 -30.89
N PRO A 78 -1.80 -14.40 -30.12
CA PRO A 78 -1.82 -15.78 -29.66
C PRO A 78 -1.79 -16.76 -30.84
N ASP A 79 -1.01 -17.83 -30.71
CA ASP A 79 -0.88 -18.87 -31.72
C ASP A 79 -2.17 -19.70 -31.85
N GLN A 80 -2.32 -20.45 -32.95
CA GLN A 80 -3.51 -21.27 -33.18
C GLN A 80 -3.77 -22.28 -32.05
N ASP A 81 -2.72 -22.83 -31.45
CA ASP A 81 -2.85 -23.78 -30.34
C ASP A 81 -3.49 -23.13 -29.11
N VAL A 82 -3.09 -21.90 -28.78
CA VAL A 82 -3.66 -21.13 -27.67
C VAL A 82 -5.14 -20.83 -27.93
N ILE A 83 -5.48 -20.45 -29.15
CA ILE A 83 -6.86 -20.18 -29.57
C ILE A 83 -7.71 -21.47 -29.50
N GLN A 84 -7.18 -22.60 -29.95
CA GLN A 84 -7.89 -23.88 -29.90
C GLN A 84 -8.10 -24.36 -28.46
N GLN A 85 -7.09 -24.21 -27.61
CA GLN A 85 -7.19 -24.53 -26.18
C GLN A 85 -8.27 -23.68 -25.50
N GLU A 86 -8.25 -22.36 -25.72
CA GLU A 86 -9.25 -21.46 -25.15
C GLU A 86 -10.66 -21.79 -25.65
N LYS A 87 -10.81 -22.05 -26.95
CA LYS A 87 -12.08 -22.47 -27.55
C LYS A 87 -12.60 -23.77 -26.95
N GLY A 88 -11.72 -24.74 -26.69
CA GLY A 88 -12.09 -26.00 -26.04
C GLY A 88 -12.60 -25.79 -24.61
N VAL A 89 -11.95 -24.91 -23.84
CA VAL A 89 -12.40 -24.54 -22.49
C VAL A 89 -13.77 -23.85 -22.54
N GLN A 90 -13.96 -22.89 -23.46
CA GLN A 90 -15.26 -22.21 -23.61
C GLN A 90 -16.39 -23.18 -23.98
N GLN A 91 -16.12 -24.14 -24.88
CA GLN A 91 -17.09 -25.17 -25.26
C GLN A 91 -17.45 -26.08 -24.08
N LEU A 92 -16.47 -26.47 -23.26
CA LEU A 92 -16.71 -27.26 -22.06
C LEU A 92 -17.60 -26.53 -21.06
N ILE A 93 -17.27 -25.26 -20.76
CA ILE A 93 -18.05 -24.42 -19.84
C ILE A 93 -19.48 -24.28 -20.35
N SER A 94 -19.66 -23.91 -21.63
CA SER A 94 -20.98 -23.77 -22.23
C SER A 94 -21.77 -25.09 -22.23
N GLY A 95 -21.10 -26.22 -22.44
CA GLY A 95 -21.71 -27.55 -22.38
C GLY A 95 -22.21 -27.93 -20.99
N ILE A 96 -21.48 -27.52 -19.93
CA ILE A 96 -21.89 -27.73 -18.53
C ILE A 96 -23.05 -26.80 -18.17
N GLU A 97 -22.95 -25.51 -18.50
CA GLU A 97 -24.00 -24.52 -18.19
C GLU A 97 -25.34 -24.87 -18.84
N ASN A 98 -25.30 -25.40 -20.07
CA ASN A 98 -26.50 -25.75 -20.84
C ASN A 98 -26.78 -27.26 -20.82
N PHE A 99 -26.23 -27.99 -19.85
CA PHE A 99 -26.43 -29.43 -19.77
C PHE A 99 -27.89 -29.77 -19.43
N ASP A 100 -28.54 -30.48 -20.35
CA ASP A 100 -29.92 -30.94 -20.18
C ASP A 100 -29.96 -32.24 -19.37
N GLN A 101 -30.41 -32.15 -18.11
CA GLN A 101 -30.57 -33.29 -17.21
C GLN A 101 -31.55 -34.33 -17.75
N GLY A 102 -32.50 -33.95 -18.62
CA GLY A 102 -33.43 -34.88 -19.27
C GLY A 102 -32.76 -35.87 -20.23
N LYS A 103 -31.51 -35.60 -20.65
CA LYS A 103 -30.69 -36.53 -21.45
C LYS A 103 -30.03 -37.62 -20.61
N LEU A 104 -30.07 -37.52 -19.29
CA LEU A 104 -29.58 -38.60 -18.42
C LEU A 104 -30.51 -39.80 -18.53
N LYS A 105 -29.92 -40.98 -18.74
CA LYS A 105 -30.68 -42.23 -18.70
C LYS A 105 -31.12 -42.50 -17.27
N HIS A 106 -32.38 -42.87 -17.09
CA HIS A 106 -32.87 -43.33 -15.80
C HIS A 106 -32.04 -44.55 -15.35
N THR A 107 -31.50 -44.47 -14.14
CA THR A 107 -30.73 -45.53 -13.52
C THR A 107 -31.35 -45.81 -12.16
N GLU A 108 -31.90 -47.01 -11.99
CA GLU A 108 -32.40 -47.47 -10.70
C GLU A 108 -31.22 -47.97 -9.87
N THR A 109 -30.95 -47.32 -8.74
CA THR A 109 -29.92 -47.76 -7.79
C THR A 109 -30.54 -48.69 -6.76
N CYS A 110 -30.17 -49.97 -6.77
CA CYS A 110 -30.55 -50.91 -5.73
C CYS A 110 -29.58 -50.83 -4.55
N GLU A 111 -30.03 -50.28 -3.43
CA GLU A 111 -29.33 -50.37 -2.15
C GLU A 111 -29.46 -51.81 -1.61
N LYS A 112 -28.39 -52.59 -1.66
CA LYS A 112 -28.38 -53.97 -1.14
C LYS A 112 -28.21 -53.99 0.37
N ASN A 113 -29.26 -53.60 1.09
CA ASN A 113 -29.38 -53.88 2.52
C ASN A 113 -30.01 -55.27 2.72
N ILE A 114 -29.31 -56.33 2.30
CA ILE A 114 -29.75 -57.70 2.60
C ILE A 114 -29.36 -58.02 4.04
N LEU A 115 -30.32 -58.52 4.82
CA LEU A 115 -30.01 -59.09 6.12
C LEU A 115 -29.13 -60.33 5.89
N PRO A 116 -28.07 -60.54 6.68
CA PRO A 116 -27.25 -61.75 6.58
C PRO A 116 -28.13 -62.99 6.66
N THR A 117 -27.88 -63.98 5.79
CA THR A 117 -28.56 -65.27 5.82
C THR A 117 -28.13 -66.08 7.04
N LYS A 118 -28.99 -67.01 7.50
CA LYS A 118 -28.69 -67.85 8.66
C LYS A 118 -27.37 -68.60 8.53
N ASP A 119 -27.07 -69.12 7.33
CA ASP A 119 -25.80 -69.81 7.08
C ASP A 119 -24.60 -68.90 7.30
N VAL A 120 -24.68 -67.63 6.89
CA VAL A 120 -23.62 -66.62 7.11
C VAL A 120 -23.48 -66.27 8.59
N ILE A 121 -24.61 -66.14 9.30
CA ILE A 121 -24.61 -65.87 10.74
C ILE A 121 -24.03 -67.06 11.53
N ASP A 122 -24.36 -68.29 11.12
CA ASP A 122 -23.91 -69.50 11.78
C ASP A 122 -22.44 -69.81 11.45
N GLU A 123 -21.97 -69.44 10.26
CA GLU A 123 -20.56 -69.51 9.87
C GLU A 123 -19.73 -68.51 10.69
N GLU A 124 -20.16 -67.25 10.84
CA GLU A 124 -19.51 -66.27 11.72
C GLU A 124 -19.54 -66.68 13.21
N LYS A 125 -20.61 -67.33 13.67
CA LYS A 125 -20.70 -67.83 15.05
C LYS A 125 -19.77 -69.00 15.35
N ASN A 126 -19.38 -69.76 14.33
CA ASN A 126 -18.55 -70.97 14.48
C ASN A 126 -17.09 -70.74 14.09
N THR A 127 -16.73 -69.58 13.54
CA THR A 127 -15.34 -69.13 13.46
C THR A 127 -14.87 -68.61 14.83
N PRO A 128 -13.79 -69.17 15.43
CA PRO A 128 -13.26 -68.73 16.72
C PRO A 128 -12.57 -67.36 16.70
#